data_AF-A0A1E7H0Y7-F1
#
_entry.id   AF-A0A1E7H0Y7-F1
#
_cell.length_a   1.000
_cell.length_b   1.000
_cell.length_c   1.000
_cell.angle_alpha   90.00
_cell.angle_beta   90.00
_cell.angle_gamma   90.00
#
_symmetry.space_group_name_H-M   'P 1'
#
loop_
_entity.id
_entity.type
_entity.pdbx_description
1 polymer ?
#
loop_
_entity_poly.entity_id
_entity_poly.type
_entity_poly.pdbx_seq_one_letter_code
_entity_poly.pdbx_strand_id
1 'polypeptide(L)'
;METGKKADLIRIIDSSTKDLHNRVDMQRHILATVIDKKIKKADICPDCLFSECPYKKKLKRVLTESIAVLEGTKRSFKSKKLELLRKDFIRLLAETD
;
A
#
# COMPACT_ATOMS: atom_id res chain seq x y z
N MET A 1 -15.29 -31.75 8.48
CA MET A 1 -14.90 -30.95 7.29
C MET A 1 -15.71 -29.67 7.12
N GLU A 2 -17.00 -29.64 7.46
CA GLU A 2 -17.84 -28.43 7.30
C GLU A 2 -17.54 -27.27 8.27
N THR A 3 -17.11 -27.58 9.49
CA THR A 3 -16.79 -26.58 10.51
C THR A 3 -15.57 -25.71 10.14
N GLY A 4 -14.60 -26.26 9.42
CA GLY A 4 -13.43 -25.50 8.91
C GLY A 4 -13.82 -24.49 7.83
N LYS A 5 -14.72 -24.86 6.91
CA LYS A 5 -15.21 -23.96 5.85
C LYS A 5 -15.98 -22.77 6.43
N LYS A 6 -16.78 -22.98 7.48
CA LYS A 6 -17.52 -21.90 8.15
C LYS A 6 -16.58 -20.93 8.85
N ALA A 7 -15.53 -21.42 9.51
CA ALA A 7 -14.50 -20.58 10.13
C ALA A 7 -13.73 -19.74 9.10
N ASP A 8 -13.38 -20.33 7.95
CA ASP A 8 -12.72 -19.62 6.85
C ASP A 8 -13.61 -18.50 6.27
N LEU A 9 -14.91 -18.75 6.08
CA LEU A 9 -15.86 -17.74 5.60
C LEU A 9 -16.00 -16.57 6.59
N ILE A 10 -16.08 -16.86 7.89
CA ILE A 10 -16.10 -15.82 8.93
C ILE A 10 -14.82 -14.99 8.88
N ARG A 11 -13.65 -15.63 8.76
CA ARG A 11 -12.36 -14.93 8.65
C ARG A 11 -12.30 -14.01 7.43
N ILE A 12 -12.83 -14.46 6.29
CA ILE A 12 -12.89 -13.64 5.08
C ILE A 12 -13.76 -12.41 5.33
N ILE A 13 -14.96 -12.60 5.88
CA ILE A 13 -15.88 -11.50 6.22
C ILE A 13 -15.18 -10.51 7.16
N ASP A 14 -14.56 -10.99 8.25
CA ASP A 14 -13.85 -10.14 9.20
C ASP A 14 -12.73 -9.34 8.53
N SER A 15 -11.95 -9.98 7.65
CA SER A 15 -10.89 -9.30 6.88
C SER A 15 -11.44 -8.22 5.95
N SER A 16 -12.55 -8.52 5.25
CA SER A 16 -13.20 -7.57 4.34
C SER A 16 -13.84 -6.41 5.08
N THR A 17 -14.48 -6.67 6.23
CA THR A 17 -15.05 -5.63 7.08
C THR A 17 -13.96 -4.76 7.69
N LYS A 18 -12.82 -5.33 8.08
CA LYS A 18 -11.67 -4.57 8.59
C LYS A 18 -11.07 -3.68 7.49
N ASP A 19 -10.88 -4.22 6.29
CA ASP A 19 -10.41 -3.45 5.14
C ASP A 19 -11.36 -2.27 4.84
N LEU A 20 -12.67 -2.51 4.84
CA LEU A 20 -13.66 -1.47 4.61
C LEU A 20 -13.60 -0.36 5.67
N HIS A 21 -13.49 -0.70 6.95
CA HIS A 21 -13.32 0.30 8.02
C HIS A 21 -12.07 1.14 7.81
N ASN A 22 -10.92 0.51 7.53
CA ASN A 22 -9.67 1.22 7.28
C ASN A 22 -9.80 2.20 6.11
N ARG A 23 -10.52 1.81 5.05
CA ARG A 23 -10.79 2.67 3.89
C ARG A 23 -11.64 3.87 4.27
N VAL A 24 -12.74 3.67 5.01
CA VAL A 24 -13.60 4.75 5.49
C VAL A 24 -12.85 5.71 6.40
N ASP A 25 -12.02 5.19 7.31
CA ASP A 25 -11.22 6.02 8.22
C ASP A 25 -10.18 6.86 7.47
N MET A 26 -9.53 6.28 6.45
CA MET A 26 -8.62 7.02 5.57
C MET A 26 -9.35 8.14 4.83
N GLN A 27 -10.53 7.87 4.27
CA GLN A 27 -11.34 8.89 3.59
C GLN A 27 -11.70 10.03 4.54
N ARG A 28 -12.14 9.70 5.76
CA ARG A 28 -12.45 10.69 6.80
C ARG A 28 -11.23 11.54 7.13
N HIS A 29 -10.06 10.92 7.29
CA HIS A 29 -8.82 11.64 7.61
C HIS A 29 -8.40 12.60 6.49
N ILE A 30 -8.47 12.17 5.22
CA ILE A 30 -8.15 13.03 4.08
C ILE A 30 -9.11 14.22 4.03
N LEU A 31 -10.42 13.98 4.14
CA LEU A 31 -11.43 15.04 4.13
C LEU A 31 -11.24 16.03 5.27
N ALA A 32 -10.99 15.55 6.49
CA ALA A 32 -10.70 16.41 7.64
C ALA A 32 -9.47 17.28 7.40
N THR A 33 -8.39 16.70 6.87
CA THR A 33 -7.13 17.42 6.57
C THR A 33 -7.33 18.48 5.48
N VAL A 34 -8.10 18.15 4.43
CA VAL A 34 -8.44 19.09 3.34
C VAL A 34 -9.18 20.30 3.89
N ILE A 35 -10.17 20.07 4.75
CA ILE A 35 -10.97 21.13 5.37
C ILE A 35 -10.10 22.00 6.28
N ASP A 36 -9.31 21.38 7.16
CA ASP A 36 -8.42 22.05 8.12
C ASP A 36 -7.37 22.93 7.42
N LYS A 37 -6.66 22.35 6.44
CA LYS A 37 -5.57 23.04 5.71
C LYS A 37 -6.05 23.94 4.58
N LYS A 38 -7.38 24.10 4.38
CA LYS A 38 -7.99 24.88 3.29
C LYS A 38 -7.41 24.52 1.91
N ILE A 39 -7.14 23.24 1.68
CA ILE A 39 -6.62 22.75 0.39
C ILE A 39 -7.72 22.96 -0.65
N LYS A 40 -7.38 23.58 -1.78
CA LYS A 40 -8.38 23.78 -2.84
C LYS A 40 -8.75 22.42 -3.43
N LYS A 41 -10.02 22.25 -3.78
CA LYS A 41 -10.52 21.02 -4.42
C LYS A 41 -9.71 20.60 -5.64
N ALA A 42 -9.15 21.56 -6.38
CA ALA A 42 -8.30 21.32 -7.55
C ALA A 42 -6.94 20.67 -7.23
N ASP A 43 -6.45 20.82 -5.99
CA ASP A 43 -5.17 20.29 -5.54
C ASP A 43 -5.32 18.87 -4.93
N ILE A 44 -6.55 18.39 -4.79
CA ILE A 44 -6.86 17.06 -4.27
C ILE A 44 -6.96 16.10 -5.44
N CYS A 45 -6.11 15.07 -5.46
CA CYS A 45 -6.31 13.96 -6.40
C CYS A 45 -7.64 13.26 -6.07
N PRO A 46 -8.66 13.32 -6.96
CA PRO A 46 -9.99 12.76 -6.69
C PRO A 46 -9.91 11.26 -6.40
N ASP A 47 -8.99 10.57 -7.06
CA ASP A 47 -8.84 9.12 -6.95
C ASP A 47 -8.19 8.69 -5.61
N CYS A 48 -7.51 9.60 -4.92
CA CYS A 48 -6.98 9.32 -3.58
C CYS A 48 -8.06 9.46 -2.49
N LEU A 49 -9.22 10.05 -2.81
CA LEU A 49 -10.38 10.10 -1.90
C LEU A 49 -11.17 8.78 -1.88
N PHE A 50 -10.91 7.83 -2.78
CA PHE A 50 -11.71 6.60 -2.89
C PHE A 50 -10.89 5.34 -2.68
N SER A 51 -9.94 5.38 -1.74
CA SER A 51 -9.11 4.24 -1.27
C SER A 51 -8.19 3.56 -2.31
N GLU A 52 -8.41 3.77 -3.60
CA GLU A 52 -7.56 3.27 -4.68
C GLU A 52 -6.77 4.40 -5.37
N CYS A 53 -5.94 5.09 -4.58
CA CYS A 53 -5.08 6.16 -5.10
C CYS A 53 -4.16 5.59 -6.21
N PRO A 54 -4.28 6.04 -7.48
CA PRO A 54 -3.55 5.49 -8.62
C PRO A 54 -2.05 5.73 -8.47
N TYR A 55 -1.66 6.82 -7.79
CA TYR A 55 -0.29 7.09 -7.39
C TYR A 55 0.26 6.04 -6.42
N LYS A 56 -0.54 5.58 -5.44
CA LYS A 56 -0.14 4.50 -4.53
C LYS A 56 0.07 3.20 -5.31
N LYS A 57 -0.85 2.85 -6.22
CA LYS A 57 -0.72 1.66 -7.08
C LYS A 57 0.52 1.73 -7.99
N LYS A 58 0.75 2.89 -8.61
CA LYS A 58 1.91 3.12 -9.49
C LYS A 58 3.22 3.06 -8.71
N LEU A 59 3.28 3.70 -7.54
CA LEU A 59 4.46 3.68 -6.67
C LEU A 59 4.79 2.26 -6.22
N LYS A 60 3.79 1.50 -5.77
CA LYS A 60 3.96 0.09 -5.38
C LYS A 60 4.53 -0.73 -6.54
N ARG A 61 3.97 -0.59 -7.74
CA ARG A 61 4.47 -1.28 -8.94
C ARG A 61 5.94 -0.95 -9.23
N VAL A 62 6.28 0.34 -9.28
CA VAL A 62 7.65 0.81 -9.57
C VAL A 62 8.64 0.32 -8.51
N LEU A 63 8.26 0.31 -7.22
CA LEU A 63 9.09 -0.22 -6.14
C LEU A 63 9.33 -1.72 -6.30
N THR A 64 8.28 -2.51 -6.57
CA THR A 64 8.40 -3.96 -6.80
C THR A 64 9.32 -4.26 -7.99
N GLU A 65 9.13 -3.56 -9.11
CA GLU A 65 9.99 -3.69 -10.30
C GLU A 65 11.44 -3.32 -9.99
N SER A 66 11.66 -2.23 -9.24
CA SER A 66 13.00 -1.80 -8.82
C SER A 66 13.69 -2.84 -7.94
N ILE A 67 12.98 -3.44 -6.99
CA ILE A 67 13.51 -4.54 -6.16
C ILE A 67 13.90 -5.73 -7.03
N ALA A 68 13.04 -6.15 -7.97
CA ALA A 68 13.32 -7.27 -8.85
C ALA A 68 14.60 -7.06 -9.69
N VAL A 69 14.81 -5.84 -10.20
CA VAL A 69 16.04 -5.48 -10.91
C VAL A 69 17.26 -5.48 -9.97
N LEU A 70 17.12 -4.95 -8.74
CA LEU A 70 18.19 -4.99 -7.74
C LEU A 70 18.56 -6.43 -7.33
N GLU A 71 17.58 -7.34 -7.26
CA GLU A 71 17.80 -8.76 -7.00
C GLU A 71 18.49 -9.47 -8.16
N GLY A 72 18.07 -9.18 -9.40
CA GLY A 72 18.71 -9.73 -10.60
C GLY A 72 20.17 -9.29 -10.75
N THR A 73 20.48 -8.06 -10.33
CA THR A 73 21.85 -7.49 -10.38
C THR A 73 22.75 -7.93 -9.22
N LYS A 74 22.23 -8.66 -8.23
CA LYS A 74 22.98 -9.18 -7.06
C LYS A 74 24.19 -10.05 -7.45
N ARG A 75 24.15 -10.71 -8.61
CA ARG A 75 25.29 -11.50 -9.14
C ARG A 75 26.35 -10.63 -9.82
N SER A 76 25.97 -9.48 -10.35
CA SER A 76 26.81 -8.62 -11.20
C SER A 76 27.44 -7.45 -10.44
N PHE A 77 26.82 -6.99 -9.34
CA PHE A 77 27.31 -5.86 -8.55
C PHE A 77 27.57 -6.25 -7.08
N LYS A 78 28.83 -6.22 -6.65
CA LYS A 78 29.25 -6.32 -5.23
C LYS A 78 28.98 -5.04 -4.41
N SER A 79 28.01 -4.23 -4.80
CA SER A 79 27.77 -2.92 -4.18
C SER A 79 26.95 -3.05 -2.90
N LYS A 80 27.59 -2.81 -1.75
CA LYS A 80 26.90 -2.75 -0.44
C LYS A 80 25.78 -1.71 -0.41
N LYS A 81 25.90 -0.60 -1.16
CA LYS A 81 24.88 0.46 -1.23
C LYS A 81 23.59 -0.03 -1.92
N LEU A 82 23.70 -0.85 -2.97
CA LEU A 82 22.53 -1.38 -3.67
C LEU A 82 21.79 -2.43 -2.84
N GLU A 83 22.52 -3.25 -2.07
CA GLU A 83 21.89 -4.23 -1.16
C GLU A 83 21.15 -3.53 -0.01
N LEU A 84 21.68 -2.42 0.52
CA LEU A 84 20.98 -1.61 1.51
C LEU A 84 19.70 -1.01 0.91
N LEU A 85 19.79 -0.41 -0.28
CA LEU A 85 18.64 0.17 -0.97
C LEU A 85 17.54 -0.87 -1.23
N ARG A 86 17.91 -2.10 -1.62
CA ARG A 86 16.97 -3.21 -1.78
C ARG A 86 16.22 -3.50 -0.48
N LYS A 87 16.94 -3.62 0.64
CA LYS A 87 16.34 -3.92 1.95
C LYS A 87 15.41 -2.81 2.41
N ASP A 88 15.76 -1.56 2.17
CA ASP A 88 14.93 -0.41 2.51
C ASP A 88 13.64 -0.40 1.69
N PHE A 89 13.71 -0.72 0.39
CA PHE A 89 12.53 -0.84 -0.46
C PHE A 89 11.62 -2.01 -0.05
N ILE A 90 12.19 -3.17 0.29
CA ILE A 90 11.41 -4.31 0.79
C ILE A 90 10.66 -3.94 2.08
N ARG A 91 11.35 -3.27 3.00
CA ARG A 91 10.75 -2.82 4.27
C ARG A 91 9.60 -1.84 4.02
N LEU A 92 9.83 -0.84 3.17
CA LEU A 92 8.82 0.16 2.84
C LEU A 92 7.59 -0.48 2.19
N LEU A 93 7.78 -1.49 1.33
CA LEU A 93 6.68 -2.27 0.77
C LEU A 93 5.88 -3.00 1.85
N ALA A 94 6.55 -3.68 2.79
CA ALA A 94 5.90 -4.40 3.88
C ALA A 94 5.15 -3.48 4.88
N GLU A 95 5.58 -2.23 5.02
CA GLU A 95 4.88 -1.21 5.83
C GLU A 95 3.65 -0.62 5.12
N THR A 96 3.53 -0.81 3.80
CA THR A 96 2.44 -0.28 2.96
C THR A 96 1.39 -1.31 2.54
N ASP A 97 1.59 -2.58 2.89
CA ASP A 97 0.66 -3.72 2.78
C ASP A 97 -0.24 -3.84 4.01
#